data_AF-A0A6N7SQL8-F1
#
_entry.id   AF-A0A6N7SQL8-F1
#
_cell.length_a   1.000
_cell.length_b   1.000
_cell.length_c   1.000
_cell.angle_alpha   90.00
_cell.angle_beta   90.00
_cell.angle_gamma   90.00
#
_symmetry.space_group_name_H-M   'P 1'
#
loop_
_entity.id
_entity.type
_entity.pdbx_description
1 polymer ?
#
loop_
_entity_poly.entity_id
_entity_poly.type
_entity_poly.pdbx_seq_one_letter_code
_entity_poly.pdbx_strand_id
1 'polypeptide(L)'
;MGKVSNEIKKRLISEIISETELENIMAEYQYYPLQSEDEDNITKFTNYSSQIWIKFERDEENSLFVTEVSYVTKEKGEATKVDPFHSFEDLNKVLKYFFDNGQYHHWLISCLMVSLGRRVGDTMALKWSDLYAHNGKFRVRLTTLKEEKTGKNLGVRLHQFAQNCITEYCRLEKIKPLTVYDERIFSIGTAAYRSALKKAVQEVGIEYPCSSHSFRKFYGNMMYKLHPQDSDSIKMVQFMFGHSSEDITKGYIGAIDEKIDRYTEDYSDYLKNCMEGKDINIDKSPVISIKYGDLRVILQEALTITSEKNDIAAMNQLLSMVEEMRVS
;
A
#
# COMPACT_ATOMS: atom_id res chain seq x y z
N MET A 1 2.03 21.62 -20.36
CA MET A 1 0.65 21.06 -20.33
C MET A 1 -0.43 22.15 -20.37
N GLY A 2 -0.49 23.11 -19.43
CA GLY A 2 -1.58 24.11 -19.41
C GLY A 2 -1.72 25.01 -20.65
N LYS A 3 -0.62 25.33 -21.35
CA LYS A 3 -0.66 26.14 -22.59
C LYS A 3 -1.26 25.36 -23.77
N VAL A 4 -0.82 24.12 -23.99
CA VAL A 4 -1.29 23.24 -25.07
C VAL A 4 -2.78 22.93 -24.93
N SER A 5 -3.25 22.63 -23.71
CA SER A 5 -4.68 22.37 -23.47
C SER A 5 -5.58 23.57 -23.80
N ASN A 6 -5.13 24.80 -23.51
CA ASN A 6 -5.89 26.01 -23.82
C ASN A 6 -5.90 26.32 -25.32
N GLU A 7 -4.84 25.95 -26.05
CA GLU A 7 -4.75 26.14 -27.50
C GLU A 7 -5.68 25.18 -28.25
N ILE A 8 -5.70 23.90 -27.85
CA ILE A 8 -6.63 22.90 -28.37
C ILE A 8 -8.09 23.32 -28.09
N LYS A 9 -8.40 23.75 -26.87
CA LYS A 9 -9.72 24.27 -26.51
C LYS A 9 -10.18 25.40 -27.42
N LYS A 10 -9.29 26.35 -27.72
CA LYS A 10 -9.60 27.51 -28.55
C LYS A 10 -9.84 27.14 -30.02
N ARG A 11 -9.17 26.10 -30.53
CA ARG A 11 -9.32 25.65 -31.93
C ARG A 11 -10.54 24.77 -32.16
N LEU A 12 -11.11 24.17 -31.12
CA LEU A 12 -12.15 23.16 -31.26
C LEU A 12 -13.52 23.63 -30.76
N ILE A 13 -13.60 24.39 -29.66
CA ILE A 13 -14.90 24.76 -29.08
C ILE A 13 -15.70 25.63 -30.05
N SER A 14 -16.97 25.26 -30.26
CA SER A 14 -17.92 25.97 -31.13
C SER A 14 -17.59 25.95 -32.63
N GLU A 15 -16.68 25.08 -33.07
CA GLU A 15 -16.42 24.81 -34.47
C GLU A 15 -17.20 23.56 -34.94
N ILE A 16 -17.61 23.56 -36.20
CA ILE A 16 -18.14 22.37 -36.89
C ILE A 16 -16.98 21.76 -37.66
N ILE A 17 -16.58 20.55 -37.30
CA ILE A 17 -15.43 19.85 -37.88
C ILE A 17 -15.77 18.41 -38.23
N SER A 18 -15.09 17.86 -39.22
CA SER A 18 -15.13 16.43 -39.52
C SER A 18 -14.30 15.62 -38.52
N GLU A 19 -14.58 14.32 -38.43
CA GLU A 19 -13.80 13.39 -37.60
C GLU A 19 -12.32 13.36 -38.00
N THR A 20 -12.02 13.41 -39.30
CA THR A 20 -10.66 13.47 -39.83
C THR A 20 -9.93 14.76 -39.45
N GLU A 21 -10.62 15.91 -39.46
CA GLU A 21 -10.03 17.18 -39.01
C GLU A 21 -9.73 17.17 -37.52
N LEU A 22 -10.63 16.60 -36.71
CA LEU A 22 -10.41 16.43 -35.28
C LEU A 22 -9.16 15.57 -35.01
N GLU A 23 -9.02 14.43 -35.66
CA GLU A 23 -7.86 13.55 -35.51
C GLU A 23 -6.56 14.26 -35.94
N ASN A 24 -6.58 14.99 -37.05
CA ASN A 24 -5.41 15.75 -37.51
C ASN A 24 -4.98 16.83 -36.50
N ILE A 25 -5.93 17.61 -35.97
CA ILE A 25 -5.64 18.61 -34.94
C ILE A 25 -5.04 17.94 -33.70
N MET A 26 -5.59 16.80 -33.27
CA MET A 26 -5.07 16.09 -32.11
C MET A 26 -3.67 15.51 -32.34
N ALA A 27 -3.39 15.02 -33.56
CA ALA A 27 -2.08 14.51 -33.95
C ALA A 27 -0.99 15.60 -33.94
N GLU A 28 -1.31 16.86 -34.31
CA GLU A 28 -0.38 18.00 -34.20
C GLU A 28 0.18 18.16 -32.78
N TYR A 29 -0.62 17.82 -31.76
CA TYR A 29 -0.23 17.89 -30.34
C TYR A 29 0.18 16.52 -29.75
N GLN A 30 0.45 15.52 -30.59
CA GLN A 30 0.84 14.16 -30.19
C GLN A 30 -0.23 13.43 -29.35
N TYR A 31 -1.50 13.72 -29.59
CA TYR A 31 -2.62 13.01 -29.00
C TYR A 31 -3.19 11.99 -29.98
N TYR A 32 -3.33 10.74 -29.51
CA TYR A 32 -3.80 9.60 -30.29
C TYR A 32 -5.16 9.12 -29.78
N PRO A 33 -6.06 8.66 -30.66
CA PRO A 33 -7.38 8.19 -30.25
C PRO A 33 -7.28 6.97 -29.34
N LEU A 34 -8.09 6.95 -28.28
CA LEU A 34 -8.33 5.79 -27.43
C LEU A 34 -9.56 5.06 -27.95
N GLN A 35 -9.46 3.75 -28.16
CA GLN A 35 -10.64 2.92 -28.38
C GLN A 35 -11.46 2.89 -27.08
N SER A 36 -12.64 3.51 -27.08
CA SER A 36 -13.61 3.33 -26.00
C SER A 36 -14.86 2.66 -26.54
N GLU A 37 -15.26 1.57 -25.89
CA GLU A 37 -16.60 1.00 -26.01
C GLU A 37 -17.60 1.99 -25.36
N ASP A 38 -18.63 2.36 -26.13
CA ASP A 38 -19.93 2.88 -25.68
C ASP A 38 -20.02 4.26 -24.98
N GLU A 39 -19.59 5.34 -25.64
CA GLU A 39 -20.15 6.69 -25.40
C GLU A 39 -20.34 7.44 -26.74
N ASP A 40 -21.54 7.39 -27.32
CA ASP A 40 -21.87 7.89 -28.68
C ASP A 40 -21.47 9.36 -28.97
N ASN A 41 -21.23 10.17 -27.93
CA ASN A 41 -20.99 11.61 -28.02
C ASN A 41 -19.67 12.08 -27.39
N ILE A 42 -18.73 11.16 -27.08
CA ILE A 42 -17.42 11.50 -26.52
C ILE A 42 -16.30 10.73 -27.22
N THR A 43 -15.32 11.43 -27.78
CA THR A 43 -14.06 10.83 -28.26
C THR A 43 -12.93 11.17 -27.28
N LYS A 44 -12.13 10.15 -26.94
CA LYS A 44 -11.03 10.26 -25.98
C LYS A 44 -9.70 10.15 -26.73
N PHE A 45 -8.75 11.02 -26.37
CA PHE A 45 -7.39 10.99 -26.91
C PHE A 45 -6.35 10.97 -25.79
N THR A 46 -5.20 10.35 -26.02
CA THR A 46 -4.09 10.26 -25.07
C THR A 46 -2.76 10.64 -25.70
N ASN A 47 -1.87 11.26 -24.91
CA ASN A 47 -0.44 11.39 -25.24
C ASN A 47 0.44 10.56 -24.30
N TYR A 48 -0.13 9.51 -23.70
CA TYR A 48 0.46 8.63 -22.67
C TYR A 48 0.76 9.29 -21.32
N SER A 49 0.79 10.62 -21.25
CA SER A 49 0.97 11.39 -20.00
C SER A 49 -0.32 12.05 -19.50
N SER A 50 -1.29 12.23 -20.38
CA SER A 50 -2.56 12.90 -20.13
C SER A 50 -3.56 12.56 -21.22
N GLN A 51 -4.84 12.75 -20.92
CA GLN A 51 -5.93 12.55 -21.85
C GLN A 51 -6.69 13.85 -22.12
N ILE A 52 -7.29 13.92 -23.30
CA ILE A 52 -8.24 14.94 -23.71
C ILE A 52 -9.53 14.24 -24.11
N TRP A 53 -10.63 14.63 -23.50
CA TRP A 53 -11.96 14.12 -23.80
C TRP A 53 -12.74 15.19 -24.54
N ILE A 54 -13.29 14.85 -25.69
CA ILE A 54 -13.95 15.78 -26.60
C ILE A 54 -15.40 15.35 -26.71
N LYS A 55 -16.30 16.18 -26.19
CA LYS A 55 -17.73 15.99 -26.30
C LYS A 55 -18.25 16.75 -27.51
N PHE A 56 -19.08 16.10 -28.31
CA PHE A 56 -19.64 16.68 -29.52
C PHE A 56 -21.12 16.34 -29.68
N GLU A 57 -21.80 17.13 -30.51
CA GLU A 57 -23.13 16.83 -31.06
C GLU A 57 -22.97 16.60 -32.56
N ARG A 58 -23.70 15.65 -33.13
CA ARG A 58 -23.68 15.36 -34.57
C ARG A 58 -24.85 16.02 -35.26
N ASP A 59 -24.61 16.64 -36.42
CA ASP A 59 -25.67 17.13 -37.28
C ASP A 59 -26.18 16.06 -38.26
N GLU A 60 -27.18 16.41 -39.09
CA GLU A 60 -27.78 15.50 -40.10
C GLU A 60 -26.78 15.05 -41.18
N GLU A 61 -25.66 15.76 -41.34
CA GLU A 61 -24.57 15.45 -42.28
C GLU A 61 -23.39 14.73 -41.59
N ASN A 62 -23.55 14.32 -40.34
CA ASN A 62 -22.55 13.63 -39.52
C ASN A 62 -21.29 14.47 -39.20
N SER A 63 -21.39 15.80 -39.26
CA SER A 63 -20.33 16.71 -38.80
C SER A 63 -20.35 16.83 -37.28
N LEU A 64 -19.18 17.04 -36.67
CA LEU A 64 -19.02 17.13 -35.22
C LEU A 64 -19.05 18.59 -34.78
N PHE A 65 -20.05 18.96 -33.98
CA PHE A 65 -20.06 20.22 -33.26
C PHE A 65 -19.49 20.02 -31.86
N VAL A 66 -18.26 20.51 -31.63
CA VAL A 66 -17.58 20.30 -30.34
C VAL A 66 -18.16 21.22 -29.27
N THR A 67 -18.81 20.61 -28.27
CA THR A 67 -19.48 21.31 -27.17
C THR A 67 -18.57 21.46 -25.95
N GLU A 68 -17.68 20.50 -25.70
CA GLU A 68 -16.80 20.51 -24.53
C GLU A 68 -15.46 19.84 -24.82
N VAL A 69 -14.38 20.43 -24.29
CA VAL A 69 -13.05 19.82 -24.26
C VAL A 69 -12.59 19.72 -22.81
N SER A 70 -12.42 18.50 -22.32
CA SER A 70 -12.05 18.20 -20.94
C SER A 70 -10.62 17.64 -20.88
N TYR A 71 -9.77 18.24 -20.04
CA TYR A 71 -8.37 17.80 -19.86
C TYR A 71 -8.24 16.92 -18.63
N VAL A 72 -7.73 15.71 -18.82
CA VAL A 72 -7.65 14.68 -17.79
C VAL A 72 -6.17 14.33 -17.59
N THR A 73 -5.53 14.95 -16.60
CA THR A 73 -4.12 14.64 -16.22
C THR A 73 -3.97 13.33 -15.46
N LYS A 74 -5.09 12.76 -15.01
CA LYS A 74 -5.16 11.54 -14.22
C LYS A 74 -6.41 10.83 -14.67
N GLU A 75 -6.30 9.61 -15.19
CA GLU A 75 -7.49 8.77 -15.30
C GLU A 75 -8.21 8.78 -13.95
N LYS A 76 -9.52 9.01 -13.98
CA LYS A 76 -10.37 8.91 -12.79
C LYS A 76 -10.31 7.44 -12.31
N GLY A 77 -9.35 7.11 -11.45
CA GLY A 77 -9.18 5.74 -10.95
C GLY A 77 -7.73 5.29 -10.77
N GLU A 78 -6.77 5.84 -11.52
CA GLU A 78 -5.36 5.43 -11.38
C GLU A 78 -4.73 6.10 -10.15
N ALA A 79 -4.63 5.32 -9.07
CA ALA A 79 -3.87 5.71 -7.90
C ALA A 79 -2.38 5.74 -8.25
N THR A 80 -1.69 6.85 -7.96
CA THR A 80 -0.22 6.84 -7.94
C THR A 80 0.23 5.77 -6.96
N LYS A 81 0.86 4.70 -7.46
CA LYS A 81 1.40 3.63 -6.62
C LYS A 81 2.41 4.26 -5.66
N VAL A 82 2.17 4.05 -4.36
CA VAL A 82 3.03 4.49 -3.27
C VAL A 82 3.44 3.24 -2.52
N ASP A 83 4.69 3.13 -2.15
CA ASP A 83 5.21 1.93 -1.51
C ASP A 83 5.15 2.02 0.02
N PRO A 84 5.07 0.88 0.74
CA PRO A 84 5.48 0.85 2.14
C PRO A 84 6.94 1.30 2.27
N PHE A 85 7.38 1.67 3.48
CA PHE A 85 8.83 1.70 3.72
C PHE A 85 9.38 0.29 3.51
N HIS A 86 10.48 0.13 2.77
CA HIS A 86 11.01 -1.21 2.48
C HIS A 86 11.71 -1.80 3.72
N SER A 87 12.21 -0.94 4.60
CA SER A 87 12.87 -1.34 5.85
C SER A 87 12.49 -0.43 7.02
N PHE A 88 12.76 -0.91 8.25
CA PHE A 88 12.71 -0.04 9.43
C PHE A 88 13.74 1.08 9.35
N GLU A 89 14.88 0.84 8.69
CA GLU A 89 15.92 1.85 8.55
C GLU A 89 15.45 3.04 7.70
N ASP A 90 14.73 2.79 6.60
CA ASP A 90 14.18 3.87 5.77
C ASP A 90 13.11 4.68 6.50
N LEU A 91 12.24 3.99 7.25
CA LEU A 91 11.31 4.66 8.16
C LEU A 91 12.08 5.53 9.18
N ASN A 92 13.11 4.97 9.80
CA ASN A 92 13.88 5.61 10.85
C ASN A 92 14.65 6.84 10.34
N LYS A 93 15.18 6.81 9.12
CA LYS A 93 15.78 7.99 8.47
C LYS A 93 14.80 9.16 8.42
N VAL A 94 13.56 8.92 8.00
CA VAL A 94 12.51 9.97 7.94
C VAL A 94 12.12 10.46 9.34
N LEU A 95 11.98 9.54 10.31
CA LEU A 95 11.67 9.92 11.70
C LEU A 95 12.78 10.79 12.30
N LYS A 96 14.04 10.37 12.15
CA LYS A 96 15.21 11.13 12.60
C LYS A 96 15.30 12.49 11.93
N TYR A 97 15.11 12.55 10.62
CA TYR A 97 15.11 13.83 9.90
C TYR A 97 14.14 14.84 10.54
N PHE A 98 12.90 14.44 10.84
CA PHE A 98 11.96 15.34 11.51
C PHE A 98 12.40 15.70 12.93
N PHE A 99 12.88 14.72 13.69
CA PHE A 99 13.31 14.93 15.06
C PHE A 99 14.51 15.88 15.16
N ASP A 100 15.56 15.62 14.38
CA ASP A 100 16.83 16.37 14.39
C ASP A 100 16.66 17.80 13.88
N ASN A 101 15.66 18.04 13.01
CA ASN A 101 15.31 19.38 12.54
C ASN A 101 14.30 20.10 13.45
N GLY A 102 14.01 19.57 14.65
CA GLY A 102 13.06 20.17 15.59
C GLY A 102 11.61 20.17 15.13
N GLN A 103 11.26 19.36 14.12
CA GLN A 103 9.92 19.26 13.54
C GLN A 103 9.07 18.24 14.32
N TYR A 104 8.92 18.44 15.63
CA TYR A 104 8.34 17.44 16.54
C TYR A 104 6.87 17.08 16.24
N HIS A 105 6.07 18.01 15.71
CA HIS A 105 4.73 17.69 15.19
C HIS A 105 4.79 16.66 14.06
N HIS A 106 5.66 16.86 13.07
CA HIS A 106 5.80 15.97 11.92
C HIS A 106 6.34 14.60 12.36
N TRP A 107 7.30 14.61 13.28
CA TRP A 107 7.82 13.39 13.90
C TRP A 107 6.72 12.60 14.61
N LEU A 108 5.95 13.22 15.52
CA LEU A 108 4.90 12.51 16.25
C LEU A 108 3.79 12.03 15.32
N ILE A 109 3.36 12.82 14.32
CA ILE A 109 2.37 12.38 13.31
C ILE A 109 2.87 11.10 12.61
N SER A 110 4.14 11.08 12.20
CA SER A 110 4.77 9.91 11.58
C SER A 110 4.77 8.69 12.52
N CYS A 111 5.19 8.88 13.78
CA CYS A 111 5.18 7.84 14.81
C CYS A 111 3.78 7.27 15.05
N LEU A 112 2.75 8.12 15.13
CA LEU A 112 1.38 7.67 15.35
C LEU A 112 0.80 6.95 14.14
N MET A 113 1.09 7.39 12.91
CA MET A 113 0.63 6.67 11.71
C MET A 113 1.23 5.27 11.60
N VAL A 114 2.54 5.11 11.90
CA VAL A 114 3.18 3.79 11.88
C VAL A 114 2.80 2.93 13.09
N SER A 115 2.40 3.53 14.21
CA SER A 115 1.98 2.80 15.41
C SER A 115 0.52 2.34 15.33
N LEU A 116 -0.36 3.19 14.80
CA LEU A 116 -1.80 2.97 14.83
C LEU A 116 -2.35 2.51 13.48
N GLY A 117 -1.53 2.52 12.44
CA GLY A 117 -1.93 2.22 11.08
C GLY A 117 -3.03 3.14 10.55
N ARG A 118 -3.20 4.37 11.08
CA ARG A 118 -4.31 5.29 10.71
C ARG A 118 -3.97 6.14 9.49
N ARG A 119 -5.00 6.69 8.81
CA ARG A 119 -4.78 7.66 7.72
C ARG A 119 -4.26 8.98 8.30
N VAL A 120 -3.63 9.80 7.46
CA VAL A 120 -3.05 11.08 7.91
C VAL A 120 -4.10 12.05 8.46
N GLY A 121 -5.25 12.20 7.77
CA GLY A 121 -6.34 13.07 8.22
C GLY A 121 -6.88 12.62 9.58
N ASP A 122 -7.22 11.34 9.68
CA ASP A 122 -7.63 10.65 10.90
C ASP A 122 -6.64 10.87 12.06
N THR A 123 -5.33 10.72 11.80
CA THR A 123 -4.26 10.90 12.80
C THR A 123 -4.16 12.36 13.26
N MET A 124 -4.23 13.30 12.33
CA MET A 124 -4.14 14.72 12.63
C MET A 124 -5.41 15.27 13.31
N ALA A 125 -6.54 14.54 13.23
CA ALA A 125 -7.78 14.86 13.92
C ALA A 125 -7.81 14.41 15.39
N LEU A 126 -6.81 13.67 15.85
CA LEU A 126 -6.73 13.20 17.24
C LEU A 126 -6.75 14.36 18.25
N LYS A 127 -7.50 14.15 19.32
CA LYS A 127 -7.50 14.99 20.52
C LYS A 127 -6.78 14.31 21.67
N TRP A 128 -6.39 15.07 22.69
CA TRP A 128 -5.80 14.50 23.90
C TRP A 128 -6.76 13.54 24.62
N SER A 129 -8.07 13.83 24.58
CA SER A 129 -9.13 12.99 25.12
C SER A 129 -9.30 11.63 24.45
N ASP A 130 -8.80 11.48 23.22
CA ASP A 130 -8.75 10.18 22.52
C ASP A 130 -7.61 9.29 23.04
N LEU A 131 -6.54 9.88 23.57
CA LEU A 131 -5.35 9.16 24.04
C LEU A 131 -5.34 8.95 25.55
N TYR A 132 -5.87 9.90 26.33
CA TYR A 132 -5.86 9.89 27.78
C TYR A 132 -7.27 9.74 28.35
N ALA A 133 -7.36 9.09 29.50
CA ALA A 133 -8.53 9.16 30.38
C ALA A 133 -8.39 10.37 31.33
N HIS A 134 -9.49 10.82 31.91
CA HIS A 134 -9.51 11.96 32.85
C HIS A 134 -8.62 11.76 34.10
N ASN A 135 -8.26 10.51 34.43
CA ASN A 135 -7.32 10.21 35.51
C ASN A 135 -5.83 10.33 35.11
N GLY A 136 -5.54 10.84 33.91
CA GLY A 136 -4.17 11.05 33.41
C GLY A 136 -3.49 9.82 32.85
N LYS A 137 -4.13 8.63 32.89
CA LYS A 137 -3.57 7.41 32.29
C LYS A 137 -3.91 7.34 30.81
N PHE A 138 -3.02 6.74 30.02
CA PHE A 138 -3.31 6.37 28.64
C PHE A 138 -4.51 5.43 28.57
N ARG A 139 -5.35 5.61 27.56
CA ARG A 139 -6.41 4.66 27.20
C ARG A 139 -5.76 3.40 26.61
N VAL A 140 -6.28 2.23 27.00
CA VAL A 140 -5.79 0.94 26.48
C VAL A 140 -6.11 0.79 24.99
N ARG A 141 -7.30 1.23 24.58
CA ARG A 141 -7.78 1.21 23.19
C ARG A 141 -8.40 2.54 22.83
N LEU A 142 -8.27 2.91 21.56
CA LEU A 142 -8.82 4.14 21.00
C LEU A 142 -10.27 3.93 20.53
N THR A 143 -11.16 3.51 21.43
CA THR A 143 -12.55 3.11 21.10
C THR A 143 -13.48 4.27 20.75
N THR A 144 -13.06 5.52 21.01
CA THR A 144 -13.82 6.74 20.69
C THR A 144 -13.61 7.25 19.27
N LEU A 145 -12.66 6.67 18.53
CA LEU A 145 -12.30 7.11 17.19
C LEU A 145 -13.21 6.48 16.13
N LYS A 146 -14.07 7.28 15.50
CA LYS A 146 -14.73 6.91 14.24
C LYS A 146 -13.76 7.18 13.08
N GLU A 147 -13.45 6.17 12.26
CA GLU A 147 -12.78 6.42 10.97
C GLU A 147 -13.74 7.13 10.01
N GLU A 148 -13.31 8.25 9.41
CA GLU A 148 -14.14 9.10 8.53
C GLU A 148 -14.73 8.36 7.31
N LYS A 149 -14.09 7.28 6.84
CA LYS A 149 -14.50 6.57 5.61
C LYS A 149 -15.25 5.26 5.82
N THR A 150 -15.12 4.62 6.99
CA THR A 150 -15.60 3.23 7.18
C THR A 150 -16.61 3.07 8.30
N GLY A 151 -16.74 4.06 9.20
CA GLY A 151 -17.71 4.04 10.30
C GLY A 151 -17.54 2.90 11.32
N LYS A 152 -16.55 2.01 11.14
CA LYS A 152 -16.30 0.87 12.02
C LYS A 152 -15.25 1.22 13.07
N ASN A 153 -15.63 1.09 14.35
CA ASN A 153 -14.76 1.31 15.50
C ASN A 153 -13.84 0.10 15.72
N LEU A 154 -12.76 -0.03 14.95
CA LEU A 154 -11.68 -0.91 15.40
C LEU A 154 -10.80 -0.12 16.36
N GLY A 155 -11.09 -0.22 17.65
CA GLY A 155 -10.30 0.41 18.71
C GLY A 155 -8.89 -0.17 18.73
N VAL A 156 -7.97 0.44 17.97
CA VAL A 156 -6.55 0.08 17.94
C VAL A 156 -5.98 0.22 19.35
N ARG A 157 -5.17 -0.75 19.77
CA ARG A 157 -4.50 -0.72 21.06
C ARG A 157 -3.41 0.32 21.02
N LEU A 158 -3.38 1.21 22.01
CA LEU A 158 -2.28 2.17 22.17
C LEU A 158 -1.10 1.45 22.85
N HIS A 159 -0.20 0.90 22.05
CA HIS A 159 0.93 0.12 22.54
C HIS A 159 2.05 0.99 23.12
N GLN A 160 3.00 0.36 23.84
CA GLN A 160 4.03 1.06 24.61
C GLN A 160 4.88 2.01 23.76
N PHE A 161 5.29 1.60 22.55
CA PHE A 161 6.05 2.47 21.65
C PHE A 161 5.32 3.78 21.34
N ALA A 162 4.02 3.74 21.01
CA ALA A 162 3.23 4.93 20.77
C ALA A 162 3.15 5.83 22.02
N GLN A 163 2.92 5.21 23.19
CA GLN A 163 2.90 5.93 24.47
C GLN A 163 4.22 6.65 24.74
N ASN A 164 5.35 5.99 24.48
CA ASN A 164 6.68 6.59 24.64
C ASN A 164 6.86 7.80 23.70
N CYS A 165 6.47 7.69 22.42
CA CYS A 165 6.53 8.81 21.48
C CYS A 165 5.65 9.98 21.93
N ILE A 166 4.43 9.70 22.40
CA ILE A 166 3.51 10.73 22.90
C ILE A 166 4.10 11.43 24.13
N THR A 167 4.61 10.66 25.10
CA THR A 167 5.23 11.21 26.31
C THR A 167 6.44 12.08 25.98
N GLU A 168 7.28 11.64 25.04
CA GLU A 168 8.45 12.39 24.63
C GLU A 168 8.07 13.69 23.90
N TYR A 169 7.07 13.64 23.01
CA TYR A 169 6.51 14.83 22.40
C TYR A 169 5.96 15.83 23.43
N CYS A 170 5.19 15.35 24.42
CA CYS A 170 4.69 16.20 25.51
C CYS A 170 5.84 16.85 26.29
N ARG A 171 6.95 16.14 26.49
CA ARG A 171 8.14 16.67 27.16
C ARG A 171 8.81 17.77 26.33
N LEU A 172 9.00 17.54 25.03
CA LEU A 172 9.65 18.46 24.10
C LEU A 172 8.84 19.75 23.90
N GLU A 173 7.53 19.62 23.68
CA GLU A 173 6.60 20.73 23.49
C GLU A 173 6.08 21.33 24.82
N LYS A 174 6.51 20.77 25.96
CA LYS A 174 6.09 21.19 27.32
C LYS A 174 4.56 21.19 27.50
N ILE A 175 3.88 20.22 26.88
CA ILE A 175 2.42 20.06 26.93
C ILE A 175 2.03 19.20 28.13
N LYS A 176 1.01 19.63 28.87
CA LYS A 176 0.32 18.81 29.88
C LYS A 176 -1.02 18.37 29.30
N PRO A 177 -1.18 17.10 28.85
CA PRO A 177 -2.37 16.67 28.12
C PRO A 177 -3.71 16.95 28.82
N LEU A 178 -3.75 16.86 30.16
CA LEU A 178 -4.96 17.10 30.94
C LEU A 178 -5.40 18.57 30.96
N THR A 179 -4.50 19.54 30.71
CA THR A 179 -4.88 20.96 30.69
C THR A 179 -5.49 21.38 29.35
N VAL A 180 -5.23 20.61 28.29
CA VAL A 180 -5.70 20.86 26.91
C VAL A 180 -6.53 19.67 26.41
N TYR A 181 -7.23 18.99 27.32
CA TYR A 181 -7.79 17.66 27.12
C TYR A 181 -8.71 17.53 25.89
N ASP A 182 -9.51 18.55 25.59
CA ASP A 182 -10.46 18.54 24.46
C ASP A 182 -9.90 19.14 23.16
N GLU A 183 -8.66 19.61 23.20
CA GLU A 183 -7.96 20.19 22.06
C GLU A 183 -7.36 19.13 21.14
N ARG A 184 -7.19 19.49 19.87
CA ARG A 184 -6.46 18.67 18.90
C ARG A 184 -4.98 18.65 19.27
N ILE A 185 -4.35 17.49 19.12
CA ILE A 185 -2.92 17.31 19.37
C ILE A 185 -2.07 18.14 18.40
N PHE A 186 -2.56 18.28 17.16
CA PHE A 186 -1.85 18.93 16.07
C PHE A 186 -2.64 20.12 15.54
N SER A 187 -1.95 21.25 15.40
CA SER A 187 -2.47 22.49 14.80
C SER A 187 -2.15 22.61 13.31
N ILE A 188 -1.25 21.78 12.77
CA ILE A 188 -0.83 21.86 11.37
C ILE A 188 -1.85 21.21 10.42
N GLY A 189 -1.88 21.67 9.16
CA GLY A 189 -2.75 21.10 8.12
C GLY A 189 -2.13 19.89 7.40
N THR A 190 -2.98 19.01 6.85
CA THR A 190 -2.52 17.80 6.14
C THR A 190 -1.66 18.10 4.92
N ALA A 191 -1.92 19.22 4.21
CA ALA A 191 -1.11 19.66 3.07
C ALA A 191 0.31 20.07 3.49
N ALA A 192 0.43 20.79 4.61
CA ALA A 192 1.73 21.20 5.16
C ALA A 192 2.55 19.97 5.55
N TYR A 193 1.93 19.01 6.27
CA TYR A 193 2.57 17.75 6.62
C TYR A 193 3.06 16.98 5.37
N ARG A 194 2.21 16.84 4.34
CA ARG A 194 2.59 16.13 3.10
C ARG A 194 3.76 16.80 2.37
N SER A 195 3.80 18.13 2.35
CA SER A 195 4.90 18.89 1.77
C SER A 195 6.21 18.66 2.53
N ALA A 196 6.16 18.73 3.87
CA ALA A 196 7.31 18.47 4.73
C ALA A 196 7.81 17.02 4.59
N LEU A 197 6.90 16.05 4.51
CA LEU A 197 7.24 14.65 4.27
C LEU A 197 7.92 14.44 2.92
N LYS A 198 7.40 15.05 1.85
CA LYS A 198 8.03 14.96 0.53
C LYS A 198 9.47 15.48 0.56
N LYS A 199 9.70 16.60 1.24
CA LYS A 199 11.05 17.13 1.46
C LYS A 199 11.92 16.16 2.26
N ALA A 200 11.43 15.66 3.40
CA ALA A 200 12.17 14.73 4.24
C ALA A 200 12.63 13.48 3.47
N VAL A 201 11.72 12.85 2.73
CA VAL A 201 12.01 11.66 1.89
C VAL A 201 13.12 11.94 0.89
N GLN A 202 13.08 13.11 0.23
CA GLN A 202 14.10 13.52 -0.74
C GLN A 202 15.46 13.74 -0.07
N GLU A 203 15.50 14.44 1.06
CA GLU A 203 16.74 14.78 1.79
C GLU A 203 17.43 13.54 2.39
N VAL A 204 16.65 12.52 2.78
CA VAL A 204 17.21 11.26 3.32
C VAL A 204 17.57 10.23 2.23
N GLY A 205 17.40 10.59 0.95
CA GLY A 205 17.80 9.76 -0.18
C GLY A 205 16.94 8.51 -0.41
N ILE A 206 15.65 8.55 -0.06
CA ILE A 206 14.73 7.46 -0.44
C ILE A 206 14.29 7.65 -1.90
N GLU A 207 14.63 6.67 -2.75
CA GLU A 207 14.45 6.77 -4.21
C GLU A 207 13.08 6.28 -4.70
N TYR A 208 12.35 5.51 -3.89
CA TYR A 208 11.04 4.98 -4.25
C TYR A 208 9.88 5.88 -3.78
N PRO A 209 8.68 5.80 -4.41
CA PRO A 209 7.55 6.67 -4.11
C PRO A 209 7.05 6.54 -2.67
N CYS A 210 7.38 7.52 -1.82
CA CYS A 210 6.90 7.62 -0.44
C CYS A 210 5.84 8.71 -0.25
N SER A 211 4.83 8.43 0.58
CA SER A 211 3.83 9.42 1.01
C SER A 211 3.32 9.13 2.42
N SER A 212 2.31 9.89 2.88
CA SER A 212 1.68 9.62 4.17
C SER A 212 1.08 8.21 4.27
N HIS A 213 0.71 7.60 3.13
CA HIS A 213 0.23 6.22 3.13
C HIS A 213 1.35 5.18 3.34
N SER A 214 2.61 5.51 3.09
CA SER A 214 3.75 4.59 3.29
C SER A 214 3.85 4.12 4.74
N PHE A 215 3.54 4.99 5.71
CA PHE A 215 3.50 4.61 7.13
C PHE A 215 2.42 3.56 7.44
N ARG A 216 1.20 3.76 6.92
CA ARG A 216 0.09 2.80 7.10
C ARG A 216 0.36 1.49 6.37
N LYS A 217 0.90 1.55 5.15
CA LYS A 217 1.31 0.37 4.38
C LYS A 217 2.39 -0.43 5.11
N PHE A 218 3.40 0.26 5.65
CA PHE A 218 4.44 -0.37 6.47
C PHE A 218 3.88 -1.04 7.72
N TYR A 219 2.97 -0.38 8.45
CA TYR A 219 2.27 -1.00 9.58
C TYR A 219 1.58 -2.32 9.16
N GLY A 220 0.83 -2.32 8.07
CA GLY A 220 0.16 -3.52 7.57
C GLY A 220 1.13 -4.61 7.11
N ASN A 221 2.20 -4.23 6.41
CA ASN A 221 3.26 -5.13 5.95
C ASN A 221 3.94 -5.82 7.14
N MET A 222 4.31 -5.06 8.17
CA MET A 222 4.91 -5.62 9.39
C MET A 222 3.95 -6.52 10.16
N MET A 223 2.67 -6.14 10.29
CA MET A 223 1.66 -7.01 10.91
C MET A 223 1.52 -8.35 10.17
N TYR A 224 1.59 -8.35 8.85
CA TYR A 224 1.59 -9.59 8.07
C TYR A 224 2.87 -10.40 8.29
N LYS A 225 4.05 -9.78 8.16
CA LYS A 225 5.35 -10.46 8.25
C LYS A 225 5.69 -10.98 9.65
N LEU A 226 5.21 -10.33 10.71
CA LEU A 226 5.46 -10.75 12.10
C LEU A 226 4.64 -11.97 12.51
N HIS A 227 3.68 -12.42 11.68
CA HIS A 227 2.85 -13.59 11.95
C HIS A 227 2.89 -14.60 10.77
N PRO A 228 4.08 -15.11 10.39
CA PRO A 228 4.25 -15.90 9.17
C PRO A 228 3.56 -17.27 9.22
N GLN A 229 3.23 -17.76 10.42
CA GLN A 229 2.56 -19.06 10.64
C GLN A 229 1.07 -18.91 10.98
N ASP A 230 0.55 -17.67 10.97
CA ASP A 230 -0.87 -17.41 11.19
C ASP A 230 -1.57 -17.34 9.83
N SER A 231 -2.36 -18.36 9.53
CA SER A 231 -3.15 -18.46 8.30
C SER A 231 -4.20 -17.36 8.17
N ASP A 232 -4.60 -16.73 9.28
CA ASP A 232 -5.57 -15.63 9.29
C ASP A 232 -4.90 -14.25 9.36
N SER A 233 -3.57 -14.17 9.40
CA SER A 233 -2.82 -12.91 9.50
C SER A 233 -3.25 -11.88 8.45
N ILE A 234 -3.36 -12.29 7.18
CA ILE A 234 -3.77 -11.39 6.10
C ILE A 234 -5.25 -10.94 6.23
N LYS A 235 -6.14 -11.82 6.71
CA LYS A 235 -7.55 -11.49 6.98
C LYS A 235 -7.66 -10.47 8.09
N MET A 236 -6.83 -10.59 9.12
CA MET A 236 -6.75 -9.62 10.21
C MET A 236 -6.27 -8.26 9.70
N VAL A 237 -5.24 -8.22 8.84
CA VAL A 237 -4.78 -6.97 8.21
C VAL A 237 -5.86 -6.37 7.29
N GLN A 238 -6.56 -7.19 6.51
CA GLN A 238 -7.68 -6.75 5.68
C GLN A 238 -8.79 -6.13 6.54
N PHE A 239 -9.17 -6.79 7.63
CA PHE A 239 -10.18 -6.31 8.57
C PHE A 239 -9.76 -4.99 9.24
N MET A 240 -8.49 -4.87 9.65
CA MET A 240 -7.93 -3.63 10.19
C MET A 240 -8.00 -2.47 9.20
N PHE A 241 -7.84 -2.75 7.90
CA PHE A 241 -7.88 -1.71 6.88
C PHE A 241 -9.25 -1.44 6.27
N GLY A 242 -10.22 -2.33 6.48
CA GLY A 242 -11.54 -2.26 5.88
C GLY A 242 -11.50 -2.46 4.36
N HIS A 243 -10.56 -3.25 3.85
CA HIS A 243 -10.47 -3.58 2.43
C HIS A 243 -11.46 -4.69 2.06
N SER A 244 -11.91 -4.70 0.79
CA SER A 244 -12.90 -5.65 0.30
C SER A 244 -12.35 -7.05 0.03
N SER A 245 -11.03 -7.21 -0.19
CA SER A 245 -10.41 -8.52 -0.37
C SER A 245 -9.00 -8.61 0.21
N GLU A 246 -8.52 -9.85 0.41
CA GLU A 246 -7.15 -10.14 0.82
C GLU A 246 -6.15 -9.70 -0.25
N ASP A 247 -6.45 -9.86 -1.53
CA ASP A 247 -5.55 -9.50 -2.62
C ASP A 247 -5.35 -7.99 -2.73
N ILE A 248 -6.42 -7.20 -2.53
CA ILE A 248 -6.32 -5.75 -2.37
C ILE A 248 -5.40 -5.41 -1.20
N THR A 249 -5.48 -6.18 -0.10
CA THR A 249 -4.62 -5.97 1.07
C THR A 249 -3.17 -6.32 0.78
N LYS A 250 -2.88 -7.47 0.17
CA LYS A 250 -1.53 -7.91 -0.22
C LYS A 250 -0.89 -6.90 -1.17
N GLY A 251 -1.62 -6.43 -2.19
CA GLY A 251 -1.15 -5.38 -3.08
C GLY A 251 -0.96 -4.04 -2.38
N TYR A 252 -1.88 -3.66 -1.48
CA TYR A 252 -1.78 -2.42 -0.72
C TYR A 252 -0.51 -2.37 0.15
N ILE A 253 -0.20 -3.45 0.87
CA ILE A 253 0.96 -3.52 1.77
C ILE A 253 2.27 -3.88 1.07
N GLY A 254 2.29 -4.04 -0.25
CA GLY A 254 3.49 -4.38 -1.03
C GLY A 254 3.91 -5.85 -0.96
N ALA A 255 3.12 -6.73 -0.36
CA ALA A 255 3.46 -8.15 -0.22
C ALA A 255 3.46 -8.90 -1.57
N ILE A 256 2.67 -8.43 -2.55
CA ILE A 256 2.67 -9.00 -3.90
C ILE A 256 3.98 -8.65 -4.61
N ASP A 257 4.39 -7.39 -4.57
CA ASP A 257 5.59 -6.90 -5.25
C ASP A 257 6.84 -7.64 -4.72
N GLU A 258 7.00 -7.73 -3.38
CA GLU A 258 8.10 -8.48 -2.76
C GLU A 258 8.14 -9.96 -3.17
N LYS A 259 6.97 -10.56 -3.45
CA LYS A 259 6.88 -11.96 -3.88
C LYS A 259 7.24 -12.11 -5.36
N ILE A 260 6.84 -11.15 -6.20
CA ILE A 260 7.22 -11.10 -7.62
C ILE A 260 8.72 -10.90 -7.76
N ASP A 261 9.32 -10.00 -6.98
CA ASP A 261 10.75 -9.73 -7.00
C ASP A 261 11.54 -11.00 -6.66
N ARG A 262 11.15 -11.70 -5.58
CA ARG A 262 11.75 -12.98 -5.21
C ARG A 262 11.67 -14.02 -6.33
N TYR A 263 10.49 -14.20 -6.94
CA TYR A 263 10.34 -15.16 -8.04
C TYR A 263 11.19 -14.79 -9.25
N THR A 264 11.43 -13.50 -9.48
CA THR A 264 12.29 -13.01 -10.54
C THR A 264 13.76 -13.26 -10.23
N GLU A 265 14.18 -13.09 -8.98
CA GLU A 265 15.54 -13.44 -8.51
C GLU A 265 15.79 -14.94 -8.63
N ASP A 266 14.85 -15.77 -8.18
CA ASP A 266 14.92 -17.24 -8.29
C ASP A 266 15.09 -17.67 -9.77
N TYR A 267 14.34 -17.03 -10.68
CA TYR A 267 14.46 -17.27 -12.11
C TYR A 267 15.80 -16.78 -12.68
N SER A 268 16.31 -15.65 -12.21
CA SER A 268 17.63 -15.15 -12.61
C SER A 268 18.73 -16.13 -12.22
N ASP A 269 18.67 -16.67 -11.01
CA ASP A 269 19.66 -17.63 -10.51
C ASP A 269 19.56 -18.98 -11.24
N TYR A 270 18.34 -19.41 -11.58
CA TYR A 270 18.14 -20.53 -12.50
C TYR A 270 18.88 -20.31 -13.83
N LEU A 271 18.65 -19.17 -14.49
CA LEU A 271 19.29 -18.87 -15.78
C LEU A 271 20.82 -18.81 -15.68
N LYS A 272 21.37 -18.17 -14.65
CA LYS A 272 22.84 -18.11 -14.44
C LYS A 272 23.44 -19.50 -14.31
N ASN A 273 22.84 -20.35 -13.49
CA ASN A 273 23.32 -21.71 -13.27
C ASN A 273 23.24 -22.55 -14.56
N CYS A 274 22.19 -22.40 -15.38
CA CYS A 274 22.12 -23.04 -16.69
C CYS A 274 23.22 -22.56 -17.65
N MET A 275 23.51 -21.25 -17.67
CA MET A 275 24.58 -20.70 -18.51
C MET A 275 25.98 -21.18 -18.10
N GLU A 276 26.19 -21.48 -16.82
CA GLU A 276 27.41 -22.09 -16.29
C GLU A 276 27.51 -23.61 -16.55
N GLY A 277 26.51 -24.19 -17.24
CA GLY A 277 26.47 -25.62 -17.55
C GLY A 277 26.16 -26.50 -16.34
N LYS A 278 25.63 -25.94 -15.25
CA LYS A 278 25.20 -26.72 -14.09
C LYS A 278 23.88 -27.42 -14.42
N ASP A 279 23.79 -28.70 -14.06
CA ASP A 279 22.53 -29.43 -14.11
C ASP A 279 21.64 -28.96 -12.95
N ILE A 280 20.48 -28.36 -13.29
CA ILE A 280 19.53 -27.87 -12.30
C ILE A 280 18.36 -28.82 -12.25
N ASN A 281 18.32 -29.63 -11.19
CA ASN A 281 17.17 -30.45 -10.89
C ASN A 281 16.09 -29.59 -10.25
N ILE A 282 14.98 -29.37 -10.97
CA ILE A 282 13.79 -28.76 -10.40
C ILE A 282 13.11 -29.83 -9.55
N ASP A 283 13.11 -29.62 -8.24
CA ASP A 283 12.46 -30.52 -7.31
C ASP A 283 10.95 -30.57 -7.59
N LYS A 284 10.48 -31.75 -7.99
CA LYS A 284 9.06 -32.05 -8.26
C LYS A 284 8.39 -32.75 -7.08
N SER A 285 9.07 -32.84 -5.95
CA SER A 285 8.52 -33.44 -4.75
C SER A 285 7.30 -32.64 -4.30
N PRO A 286 6.20 -33.32 -3.91
CA PRO A 286 5.02 -32.64 -3.40
C PRO A 286 5.36 -31.90 -2.10
N VAL A 287 4.82 -30.70 -1.94
CA VAL A 287 4.85 -29.99 -0.66
C VAL A 287 3.71 -30.52 0.20
N ILE A 288 4.04 -31.05 1.37
CA ILE A 288 3.06 -31.63 2.29
C ILE A 288 2.94 -30.71 3.52
N SER A 289 1.71 -30.22 3.76
CA SER A 289 1.36 -29.51 4.99
C SER A 289 0.96 -30.52 6.06
N ILE A 290 1.58 -30.47 7.25
CA ILE A 290 1.27 -31.36 8.37
C ILE A 290 1.20 -30.55 9.67
N LYS A 291 0.32 -30.95 10.61
CA LYS A 291 0.30 -30.30 11.94
C LYS A 291 1.57 -30.66 12.69
N TYR A 292 2.04 -29.72 13.52
CA TYR A 292 3.24 -29.93 14.33
C TYR A 292 3.15 -31.14 15.27
N GLY A 293 1.96 -31.40 15.83
CA GLY A 293 1.71 -32.57 16.68
C GLY A 293 1.85 -33.89 15.92
N ASP A 294 1.32 -33.94 14.71
CA ASP A 294 1.34 -35.14 13.85
C ASP A 294 2.77 -35.40 13.34
N LEU A 295 3.50 -34.34 12.97
CA LEU A 295 4.93 -34.43 12.65
C LEU A 295 5.73 -35.02 13.82
N ARG A 296 5.42 -34.64 15.06
CA ARG A 296 6.10 -35.20 16.24
C ARG A 296 5.88 -36.71 16.37
N VAL A 297 4.66 -37.19 16.10
CA VAL A 297 4.35 -38.62 16.13
C VAL A 297 5.16 -39.36 15.06
N ILE A 298 5.22 -38.82 13.85
CA ILE A 298 6.02 -39.40 12.75
C ILE A 298 7.50 -39.45 13.10
N LEU A 299 8.04 -38.39 13.69
CA LEU A 299 9.45 -38.35 14.11
C LEU A 299 9.74 -39.32 15.26
N GLN A 300 8.80 -39.50 16.19
CA GLN A 300 8.92 -40.51 17.26
C GLN A 300 8.95 -41.93 16.68
N GLU A 301 8.09 -42.21 15.70
CA GLU A 301 8.07 -43.50 15.02
C GLU A 301 9.34 -43.73 14.20
N ALA A 302 9.89 -42.67 13.58
CA ALA A 302 11.15 -42.75 12.88
C ALA A 302 12.29 -43.19 13.80
N LEU A 303 12.31 -42.70 15.05
CA LEU A 303 13.32 -43.05 16.06
C LEU A 303 13.17 -44.49 16.59
N THR A 304 11.97 -45.08 16.53
CA THR A 304 11.72 -46.44 17.03
C THR A 304 11.96 -47.51 15.96
N ILE A 305 11.61 -47.23 14.70
CA ILE A 305 11.72 -48.20 13.61
C ILE A 305 13.16 -48.29 13.07
N THR A 306 13.93 -47.19 13.07
CA THR A 306 15.27 -47.20 12.47
C THR A 306 16.33 -47.75 13.41
N SER A 307 16.70 -49.02 13.22
CA SER A 307 17.89 -49.64 13.85
C SER A 307 19.07 -49.81 12.89
N GLU A 308 18.84 -49.74 11.58
CA GLU A 308 19.86 -49.84 10.53
C GLU A 308 19.80 -48.67 9.53
N LYS A 309 20.95 -48.28 8.97
CA LYS A 309 21.02 -47.29 7.89
C LYS A 309 20.42 -47.88 6.60
N ASN A 310 19.54 -47.12 5.93
CA ASN A 310 18.89 -47.45 4.64
C ASN A 310 17.74 -48.48 4.67
N ASP A 311 16.99 -48.56 5.76
CA ASP A 311 15.74 -49.34 5.77
C ASP A 311 14.65 -48.66 4.92
N ILE A 312 14.52 -49.11 3.66
CA ILE A 312 13.52 -48.62 2.70
C ILE A 312 12.10 -48.94 3.15
N ALA A 313 11.88 -50.06 3.83
CA ALA A 313 10.54 -50.45 4.28
C ALA A 313 10.07 -49.51 5.39
N ALA A 314 10.95 -49.21 6.35
CA ALA A 314 10.71 -48.21 7.39
C ALA A 314 10.40 -46.83 6.80
N MET A 315 11.20 -46.41 5.81
CA MET A 315 11.02 -45.11 5.15
C MET A 315 9.67 -45.01 4.41
N ASN A 316 9.27 -46.06 3.68
CA ASN A 316 7.97 -46.10 3.01
C ASN A 316 6.80 -46.07 4.02
N GLN A 317 6.95 -46.72 5.17
CA GLN A 317 5.96 -46.67 6.24
C GLN A 317 5.80 -45.23 6.78
N LEU A 318 6.90 -44.55 7.08
CA LEU A 318 6.88 -43.17 7.55
C LEU A 318 6.27 -42.21 6.50
N LEU A 319 6.58 -42.41 5.22
CA LEU A 319 5.97 -41.63 4.13
C LEU A 319 4.46 -41.88 4.02
N SER A 320 4.00 -43.11 4.23
CA SER A 320 2.56 -43.41 4.31
C SER A 320 1.88 -42.66 5.46
N MET A 321 2.54 -42.59 6.64
CA MET A 321 2.02 -41.82 7.77
C MET A 321 1.93 -40.32 7.45
N VAL A 322 2.95 -39.77 6.77
CA VAL A 322 2.95 -38.38 6.31
C VAL A 322 1.76 -38.12 5.38
N GLU A 323 1.50 -39.01 4.42
CA GLU A 323 0.37 -38.88 3.48
C GLU A 323 -0.99 -38.98 4.17
N GLU A 324 -1.15 -39.85 5.16
CA GLU A 324 -2.39 -39.99 5.92
C GLU A 324 -2.66 -38.79 6.84
N MET A 325 -1.62 -38.17 7.38
CA MET A 325 -1.71 -37.05 8.33
C MET A 325 -1.64 -35.67 7.68
N ARG A 326 -1.55 -35.59 6.35
CA ARG A 326 -1.49 -34.31 5.65
C ARG A 326 -2.77 -33.50 5.88
N VAL A 327 -2.59 -32.18 6.02
CA VAL A 327 -3.68 -31.22 6.08
C VAL A 327 -3.96 -30.75 4.65
N SER A 328 -5.17 -31.06 4.16
CA SER A 328 -5.70 -30.59 2.87
C SER A 328 -6.02 -29.11 2.87
#